data_AF-A0A940WA44-F1
#
_entry.id   AF-A0A940WA44-F1
#
_cell.length_a   1.000
_cell.length_b   1.000
_cell.length_c   1.000
_cell.angle_alpha   90.00
_cell.angle_beta   90.00
_cell.angle_gamma   90.00
#
_symmetry.space_group_name_H-M   'P 1'
#
loop_
_entity.id
_entity.type
_entity.pdbx_description
1 polymer ?
#
loop_
_entity_poly.entity_id
_entity_poly.type
_entity_poly.pdbx_seq_one_letter_code
_entity_poly.pdbx_strand_id
1 'polypeptide(L)'
;MDRRQMESAIAGVIRSLGASLKNRGLYPTTHPLVRTPVEKCHLELAPFFADRSELALTVSDGTLILEGVPIFQLTSSLELFMARLGAIGLPAVIFERGVSVEDLELFVR
;
A
#
# COMPACT_ATOMS: atom_id res chain seq x y z
N MET A 1 -6.99 16.34 -6.05
CA MET A 1 -7.79 15.34 -5.31
C MET A 1 -8.26 15.96 -4.00
N ASP A 2 -9.53 15.84 -3.64
CA ASP A 2 -9.99 16.31 -2.32
C ASP A 2 -9.63 15.32 -1.20
N ARG A 3 -9.80 15.72 0.07
CA ARG A 3 -9.42 14.89 1.22
C ARG A 3 -10.15 13.55 1.29
N ARG A 4 -11.45 13.50 1.03
CA ARG A 4 -12.24 12.25 1.10
C ARG A 4 -11.84 11.31 -0.03
N GLN A 5 -11.59 11.85 -1.22
CA GLN A 5 -11.06 11.10 -2.35
C GLN A 5 -9.68 10.51 -2.02
N MET A 6 -8.82 11.27 -1.36
CA MET A 6 -7.49 10.83 -0.94
C MET A 6 -7.56 9.68 0.08
N GLU A 7 -8.41 9.80 1.10
CA GLU A 7 -8.65 8.75 2.10
C GLU A 7 -9.22 7.47 1.46
N SER A 8 -10.14 7.61 0.50
CA SER A 8 -10.70 6.46 -0.23
C SER A 8 -9.69 5.83 -1.18
N ALA A 9 -8.87 6.62 -1.87
CA ALA A 9 -7.87 6.14 -2.80
C ALA A 9 -6.76 5.38 -2.06
N ILE A 10 -6.31 5.89 -0.90
CA ILE A 10 -5.26 5.23 -0.13
C ILE A 10 -5.75 3.92 0.48
N ALA A 11 -7.02 3.88 0.90
CA ALA A 11 -7.65 2.63 1.31
C ALA A 11 -7.69 1.59 0.18
N GLY A 12 -7.83 2.02 -1.09
CA GLY A 12 -7.69 1.16 -2.26
C GLY A 12 -6.29 0.55 -2.35
N VAL A 13 -5.26 1.41 -2.32
CA VAL A 13 -3.84 1.01 -2.36
C VAL A 13 -3.51 -0.01 -1.26
N ILE A 14 -3.88 0.30 -0.01
CA ILE A 14 -3.64 -0.59 1.14
C ILE A 14 -4.38 -1.91 0.97
N ARG A 15 -5.62 -1.87 0.48
CA ARG A 15 -6.42 -3.09 0.24
C ARG A 15 -5.77 -3.99 -0.80
N SER A 16 -5.30 -3.41 -1.90
CA SER A 16 -4.63 -4.11 -3.00
C SER A 16 -3.31 -4.74 -2.53
N LEU A 17 -2.47 -4.00 -1.80
CA LEU A 17 -1.24 -4.53 -1.20
C LEU A 17 -1.51 -5.61 -0.16
N GLY A 18 -2.44 -5.36 0.77
CA GLY A 18 -2.82 -6.33 1.80
C GLY A 18 -3.41 -7.61 1.21
N ALA A 19 -4.16 -7.53 0.12
CA ALA A 19 -4.65 -8.70 -0.61
C ALA A 19 -3.50 -9.51 -1.23
N SER A 20 -2.51 -8.84 -1.83
CA SER A 20 -1.31 -9.50 -2.36
C SER A 20 -0.52 -10.22 -1.25
N LEU A 21 -0.27 -9.52 -0.13
CA LEU A 21 0.40 -10.08 1.05
C LEU A 21 -0.35 -11.30 1.63
N LYS A 22 -1.69 -11.21 1.74
CA LYS A 22 -2.53 -12.32 2.17
C LYS A 22 -2.36 -13.54 1.25
N ASN A 23 -2.47 -13.32 -0.05
CA ASN A 23 -2.45 -14.39 -1.04
C ASN A 23 -1.05 -15.01 -1.19
N ARG A 24 0.00 -14.27 -0.88
CA ARG A 24 1.38 -14.76 -0.84
C ARG A 24 1.63 -15.79 0.27
N GLY A 25 0.80 -15.81 1.32
CA GLY A 25 0.79 -16.91 2.29
C GLY A 25 0.24 -18.23 1.73
N LEU A 26 -0.43 -18.20 0.57
CA LEU A 26 -1.12 -19.35 -0.04
C LEU A 26 -0.55 -19.73 -1.41
N TYR A 27 0.01 -18.78 -2.14
CA TYR A 27 0.43 -18.94 -3.54
C TYR A 27 1.81 -18.32 -3.78
N PRO A 28 2.58 -18.80 -4.78
CA PRO A 28 3.82 -18.17 -5.18
C PRO A 28 3.59 -16.76 -5.73
N THR A 29 4.63 -15.92 -5.70
CA THR A 29 4.59 -14.53 -6.17
C THR A 29 4.25 -14.40 -7.65
N THR A 30 4.45 -15.44 -8.46
CA THR A 30 4.09 -15.47 -9.88
C THR A 30 2.59 -15.72 -10.11
N HIS A 31 1.84 -16.14 -9.09
CA HIS A 31 0.43 -16.51 -9.23
C HIS A 31 -0.46 -15.27 -9.47
N PRO A 32 -1.48 -15.34 -10.36
CA PRO A 32 -2.35 -14.20 -10.67
C PRO A 32 -3.02 -13.58 -9.44
N LEU A 33 -3.43 -14.40 -8.47
CA LEU A 33 -4.02 -13.91 -7.22
C LEU A 33 -3.05 -13.08 -6.36
N VAL A 34 -1.74 -13.20 -6.57
CA VAL A 34 -0.73 -12.36 -5.92
C VAL A 34 -0.38 -11.15 -6.80
N ARG A 35 -0.17 -11.35 -8.11
CA ARG A 35 0.28 -10.30 -9.04
C ARG A 35 -0.79 -9.28 -9.39
N THR A 36 -2.02 -9.69 -9.69
CA THR A 36 -3.08 -8.76 -10.12
C THR A 36 -3.38 -7.67 -9.08
N PRO A 37 -3.41 -7.95 -7.77
CA PRO A 37 -3.49 -6.88 -6.77
C PRO A 37 -2.30 -5.91 -6.76
N VAL A 38 -1.08 -6.37 -7.11
CA VAL A 38 0.10 -5.48 -7.23
C VAL A 38 -0.06 -4.54 -8.42
N GLU A 39 -0.46 -5.07 -9.57
CA GLU A 39 -0.75 -4.25 -10.77
C GLU A 39 -1.86 -3.23 -10.50
N LYS A 40 -2.91 -3.65 -9.77
CA LYS A 40 -4.00 -2.75 -9.35
C LYS A 40 -3.50 -1.66 -8.41
N CYS A 41 -2.64 -1.99 -7.44
CA CYS A 41 -2.01 -1.02 -6.55
C CYS A 41 -1.23 0.05 -7.34
N HIS A 42 -0.44 -0.37 -8.33
CA HIS A 42 0.29 0.56 -9.19
C HIS A 42 -0.65 1.55 -9.91
N LEU A 43 -1.77 1.06 -10.47
CA LEU A 43 -2.78 1.94 -11.09
C LEU A 43 -3.46 2.87 -10.08
N GLU A 44 -3.71 2.40 -8.86
CA GLU A 44 -4.31 3.19 -7.77
C GLU A 44 -3.36 4.25 -7.21
N LEU A 45 -2.04 4.05 -7.33
CA LEU A 45 -1.00 5.01 -6.94
C LEU A 45 -0.85 6.16 -7.95
N ALA A 46 -1.08 5.91 -9.25
CA ALA A 46 -0.85 6.90 -10.30
C ALA A 46 -1.51 8.27 -10.08
N PRO A 47 -2.78 8.38 -9.62
CA PRO A 47 -3.42 9.67 -9.37
C PRO A 47 -2.77 10.51 -8.27
N PHE A 48 -2.05 9.90 -7.32
CA PHE A 48 -1.36 10.64 -6.25
C PHE A 48 -0.17 11.44 -6.79
N PHE A 49 0.44 10.99 -7.88
CA PHE A 49 1.64 11.58 -8.46
C PHE A 49 1.37 12.62 -9.55
N ALA A 50 0.10 12.96 -9.81
CA ALA A 50 -0.26 14.03 -10.74
C ALA A 50 0.34 15.38 -10.30
N ASP A 51 0.24 15.67 -9.00
CA ASP A 51 0.68 16.94 -8.39
C ASP A 51 1.79 16.76 -7.35
N ARG A 52 2.27 15.53 -7.13
CA ARG A 52 3.23 15.19 -6.05
C ARG A 52 4.40 14.36 -6.55
N SER A 53 5.57 14.54 -5.95
CA SER A 53 6.77 13.71 -6.24
C SER A 53 6.79 12.41 -5.46
N GLU A 54 6.16 12.41 -4.28
CA GLU A 54 6.18 11.28 -3.36
C GLU A 54 4.88 11.19 -2.56
N LEU A 55 4.67 10.03 -1.94
CA LEU A 55 3.57 9.72 -1.05
C LEU A 55 4.12 8.96 0.16
N ALA A 56 4.08 9.56 1.34
CA ALA A 56 4.57 8.94 2.56
C ALA A 56 3.44 8.32 3.39
N LEU A 57 3.63 7.05 3.75
CA LEU A 57 2.77 6.31 4.66
C LEU A 57 3.57 5.86 5.88
N THR A 58 3.14 6.30 7.06
CA THR A 58 3.82 6.01 8.33
C THR A 58 2.91 5.23 9.24
N VAL A 59 3.43 4.27 9.99
CA VAL A 59 2.69 3.60 11.06
C VAL A 59 3.17 4.19 12.40
N SER A 60 2.25 4.78 13.16
CA SER A 60 2.49 5.26 14.52
C SER A 60 1.41 4.74 15.44
N ASP A 61 1.79 4.13 16.57
CA ASP A 61 0.87 3.61 17.59
C ASP A 61 -0.26 2.74 17.02
N GLY A 62 0.09 1.86 16.06
CA GLY A 62 -0.87 0.96 15.40
C GLY A 62 -1.83 1.65 14.43
N THR A 63 -1.61 2.94 14.12
CA THR A 63 -2.41 3.73 13.19
C THR A 63 -1.57 4.08 11.97
N LEU A 64 -2.14 3.85 10.78
CA LEU A 64 -1.55 4.34 9.55
C LEU A 64 -1.82 5.84 9.39
N ILE A 65 -0.78 6.59 9.11
CA ILE A 65 -0.78 8.03 8.93
C ILE A 65 -0.35 8.33 7.50
N LEU A 66 -1.20 9.05 6.77
CA LEU A 66 -0.92 9.59 5.45
C LEU A 66 -0.74 11.10 5.57
N GLU A 67 0.45 11.64 5.29
CA GLU A 67 0.72 13.09 5.30
C GLU A 67 0.24 13.78 6.61
N GLY A 68 0.47 13.14 7.76
CA GLY A 68 0.03 13.62 9.07
C GLY A 68 -1.45 13.38 9.40
N VAL A 69 -2.21 12.74 8.50
CA VAL A 69 -3.62 12.40 8.71
C VAL A 69 -3.78 10.91 9.02
N PRO A 70 -4.35 10.55 10.18
CA PRO A 70 -4.61 9.15 10.52
C PRO A 70 -5.73 8.56 9.65
N ILE A 71 -5.52 7.33 9.19
CA ILE A 71 -6.45 6.53 8.40
C ILE A 71 -7.07 5.46 9.30
N PHE A 72 -8.34 5.62 9.66
CA PHE A 72 -9.03 4.75 10.63
C PHE A 72 -9.81 3.58 10.00
N GLN A 73 -9.52 3.22 8.75
CA GLN A 73 -10.25 2.12 8.08
C GLN A 73 -9.70 0.75 8.47
N LEU A 74 -10.28 0.16 9.51
CA LEU A 74 -9.98 -1.19 10.00
C LEU A 74 -10.44 -2.25 8.98
N THR A 75 -9.51 -2.70 8.13
CA THR A 75 -9.70 -3.88 7.29
C THR A 75 -8.55 -4.86 7.52
N SER A 76 -8.79 -6.17 7.36
CA SER A 76 -7.73 -7.18 7.49
C SER A 76 -6.56 -6.93 6.53
N SER A 77 -6.81 -6.29 5.39
CA SER A 77 -5.76 -5.85 4.46
C SER A 77 -4.84 -4.78 5.07
N LEU A 78 -5.40 -3.83 5.84
CA LEU A 78 -4.61 -2.82 6.53
C LEU A 78 -3.74 -3.44 7.62
N GLU A 79 -4.28 -4.37 8.41
CA GLU A 79 -3.52 -5.09 9.43
C GLU A 79 -2.33 -5.85 8.82
N LEU A 80 -2.56 -6.57 7.72
CA LEU A 80 -1.49 -7.29 7.00
C LEU A 80 -0.42 -6.35 6.44
N PHE A 81 -0.84 -5.20 5.91
CA PHE A 81 0.09 -4.18 5.43
C PHE A 81 0.95 -3.60 6.55
N MET A 82 0.34 -3.21 7.69
CA MET A 82 1.07 -2.71 8.85
C MET A 82 1.99 -3.78 9.46
N ALA A 83 1.51 -5.03 9.54
CA ALA A 83 2.32 -6.15 10.00
C ALA A 83 3.54 -6.39 9.09
N ARG A 84 3.36 -6.22 7.76
CA ARG A 84 4.47 -6.30 6.81
C ARG A 84 5.51 -5.21 7.05
N LEU A 85 5.09 -3.96 7.21
CA LEU A 85 6.00 -2.85 7.55
C LEU A 85 6.78 -3.12 8.83
N GLY A 86 6.09 -3.60 9.88
CA GLY A 86 6.73 -4.02 11.13
C GLY A 86 7.72 -5.17 10.94
N ALA A 87 7.39 -6.17 10.13
CA ALA A 87 8.25 -7.33 9.88
C ALA A 87 9.56 -6.99 9.15
N ILE A 88 9.53 -5.98 8.26
CA ILE A 88 10.74 -5.48 7.58
C ILE A 88 11.46 -4.36 8.35
N GLY A 89 10.98 -4.04 9.56
CA GLY A 89 11.59 -3.02 10.44
C GLY A 89 11.45 -1.59 9.92
N LEU A 90 10.49 -1.32 9.03
CA LEU A 90 10.29 -0.01 8.44
C LEU A 90 9.09 0.69 9.10
N PRO A 91 9.28 1.84 9.77
CA PRO A 91 8.19 2.60 10.37
C PRO A 91 7.35 3.35 9.32
N ALA A 92 7.88 3.50 8.11
CA ALA A 92 7.22 4.18 7.00
C ALA A 92 7.60 3.54 5.67
N VAL A 93 6.72 3.70 4.68
CA VAL A 93 7.00 3.47 3.27
C VAL A 93 6.75 4.77 2.51
N ILE A 94 7.68 5.09 1.61
CA ILE A 94 7.59 6.25 0.73
C ILE A 94 7.47 5.70 -0.69
N PHE A 95 6.40 6.04 -1.38
CA PHE A 95 6.27 5.77 -2.79
C PHE A 95 6.72 7.01 -3.56
N GLU A 96 7.67 6.84 -4.47
CA GLU A 96 8.13 7.91 -5.35
C GLU A 96 7.42 7.86 -6.70
N ARG A 97 7.29 9.02 -7.35
CA ARG A 97 6.76 9.11 -8.71
C ARG A 97 7.64 8.27 -9.64
N GLY A 98 7.00 7.35 -10.36
CA GLY A 98 7.69 6.41 -11.23
C GLY A 98 7.98 5.05 -10.58
N VAL A 99 7.47 4.80 -9.37
CA VAL A 99 7.46 3.46 -8.77
C VAL A 99 6.91 2.45 -9.78
N SER A 100 7.67 1.38 -10.01
CA SER A 100 7.32 0.34 -10.98
C SER A 100 6.49 -0.77 -10.33
N VAL A 101 5.88 -1.63 -11.15
CA VAL A 101 5.20 -2.83 -10.65
C VAL A 101 6.22 -3.76 -9.98
N GLU A 102 7.43 -3.85 -10.52
CA GLU A 102 8.54 -4.63 -9.99
C GLU A 102 8.93 -4.19 -8.57
N ASP A 103 8.96 -2.87 -8.29
CA ASP A 103 9.24 -2.34 -6.95
C ASP A 103 8.16 -2.77 -5.94
N LEU A 104 6.90 -2.73 -6.36
CA LEU A 104 5.79 -3.19 -5.52
C LEU A 104 5.80 -4.71 -5.33
N GLU A 105 6.21 -5.49 -6.34
CA GLU A 105 6.42 -6.93 -6.20
C GLU A 105 7.53 -7.23 -5.18
N LEU A 106 8.64 -6.47 -5.18
CA LEU A 106 9.72 -6.60 -4.18
C LEU A 106 9.21 -6.33 -2.76
N PHE A 107 8.31 -5.37 -2.57
CA PHE A 107 7.71 -5.10 -1.27
C PHE A 107 6.91 -6.30 -0.73
N VAL A 108 6.21 -7.02 -1.61
CA VAL A 108 5.38 -8.20 -1.28
C VAL A 108 6.20 -9.48 -1.09
N ARG A 109 7.43 -9.55 -1.63
CA ARG A 109 8.38 -10.68 -1.53
C ARG A 109 8.96 -10.90 -0.14
#